data_AF-A0A1F8NI61-F1
#
_entry.id   AF-A0A1F8NI61-F1
#
_cell.length_a   1.000
_cell.length_b   1.000
_cell.length_c   1.000
_cell.angle_alpha   90.00
_cell.angle_beta   90.00
_cell.angle_gamma   90.00
#
_symmetry.space_group_name_H-M   'P 1'
#
loop_
_entity.id
_entity.type
_entity.pdbx_description
1 polymer ?
#
loop_
_entity_poly.entity_id
_entity_poly.type
_entity_poly.pdbx_seq_one_letter_code
_entity_poly.pdbx_strand_id
1 'polypeptide(L)'
;MARYLIEVPHENKKEACDRAIRVFMETGSHWMTHADWGCGDGVHKAWFIVDVGSREEARGILPALFRQTAAIISLQRFSLDDIDGTRGEHAD
;
A
#
# COMPACT_ATOMS: atom_id res chain seq x y z
N MET A 1 -1.34 -17.24 0.99
CA MET A 1 -1.42 -15.80 1.30
C MET A 1 -1.64 -15.07 -0.01
N ALA A 2 -2.52 -14.06 -0.02
CA ALA A 2 -2.74 -13.21 -1.18
C ALA A 2 -1.79 -12.01 -1.11
N ARG A 3 -1.35 -11.55 -2.28
CA ARG A 3 -0.43 -10.42 -2.41
C ARG A 3 -1.22 -9.13 -2.53
N TYR A 4 -0.90 -8.12 -1.74
CA TYR A 4 -1.56 -6.82 -1.78
C TYR A 4 -0.56 -5.68 -1.94
N LEU A 5 -0.91 -4.69 -2.76
CA LEU A 5 -0.33 -3.36 -2.74
C LEU A 5 -1.18 -2.49 -1.82
N ILE A 6 -0.53 -1.87 -0.85
CA ILE A 6 -1.15 -0.89 0.03
C ILE A 6 -0.63 0.48 -0.39
N GLU A 7 -1.53 1.37 -0.76
CA GLU A 7 -1.21 2.76 -1.07
C GLU A 7 -1.68 3.65 0.07
N VAL A 8 -0.78 4.47 0.62
CA VAL A 8 -1.08 5.38 1.73
C VAL A 8 -0.96 6.82 1.25
N PRO A 9 -2.02 7.40 0.67
CA PRO A 9 -2.00 8.79 0.23
C PRO A 9 -2.02 9.72 1.43
N HIS A 10 -1.39 10.88 1.26
CA HIS A 10 -1.44 12.01 2.19
C HIS A 10 -1.49 13.32 1.40
N GLU A 11 -1.78 14.43 2.09
CA GLU A 11 -1.93 15.73 1.43
C GLU A 11 -0.67 16.12 0.65
N ASN A 12 -0.87 16.83 -0.47
CA ASN A 12 0.20 17.44 -1.26
C ASN A 12 0.77 18.68 -0.55
N LYS A 13 1.43 18.43 0.59
CA LYS A 13 2.10 19.41 1.45
C LYS A 13 3.27 18.73 2.13
N LYS A 14 4.41 19.42 2.23
CA LYS A 14 5.61 18.90 2.89
C LYS A 14 5.32 18.46 4.33
N GLU A 15 4.54 19.25 5.06
CA GLU A 15 4.18 18.96 6.44
C GLU A 15 3.37 17.67 6.57
N ALA A 16 2.59 17.31 5.55
CA ALA A 16 1.85 16.06 5.55
C ALA A 16 2.76 14.85 5.29
N CYS A 17 3.76 14.98 4.41
CA CYS A 17 4.81 13.96 4.24
C CYS A 17 5.57 13.73 5.54
N ASP A 18 6.05 14.80 6.18
CA ASP A 18 6.82 14.73 7.41
C ASP A 18 5.99 14.09 8.55
N ARG A 19 4.70 14.48 8.66
CA ARG A 19 3.77 13.85 9.60
C ARG A 19 3.56 12.37 9.29
N ALA A 20 3.40 11.99 8.03
CA ALA A 20 3.22 10.59 7.66
C ALA A 20 4.43 9.76 8.10
N ILE A 21 5.64 10.15 7.70
CA ILE A 21 6.89 9.49 8.08
C ILE A 21 6.97 9.37 9.61
N ARG A 22 6.72 10.47 10.34
CA ARG A 22 6.77 10.48 11.80
C ARG A 22 5.80 9.49 12.44
N VAL A 23 4.55 9.45 12.00
CA VAL A 23 3.55 8.50 12.53
C VAL A 23 3.99 7.06 12.31
N PHE A 24 4.56 6.75 11.13
CA PHE A 24 5.10 5.41 10.86
C PHE A 24 6.30 5.09 11.77
N MET A 25 7.22 6.04 12.00
CA MET A 25 8.34 5.88 12.93
C MET A 25 7.86 5.57 14.35
N GLU A 26 6.88 6.33 14.84
CA GLU A 26 6.34 6.21 16.20
C GLU A 26 5.53 4.93 16.39
N THR A 27 4.91 4.39 15.32
CA THR A 27 4.18 3.12 15.35
C THR A 27 5.12 1.91 15.39
N GLY A 28 6.32 2.03 14.80
CA GLY A 28 7.37 1.02 14.88
C GLY A 28 8.26 0.98 13.64
N SER A 29 9.56 0.76 13.86
CA SER A 29 10.58 0.78 12.80
C SER A 29 10.37 -0.26 11.69
N HIS A 30 9.75 -1.40 11.99
CA HIS A 30 9.45 -2.45 11.01
C HIS A 30 8.50 -1.98 9.91
N TRP A 31 7.63 -1.00 10.17
CA TRP A 31 6.80 -0.42 9.12
C TRP A 31 7.65 0.39 8.14
N MET A 32 8.66 1.09 8.63
CA MET A 32 9.49 1.97 7.80
C MET A 32 10.47 1.19 6.92
N THR A 33 10.90 -0.01 7.32
CA THR A 33 11.79 -0.86 6.51
C THR A 33 11.11 -1.49 5.30
N HIS A 34 9.78 -1.50 5.26
CA HIS A 34 8.98 -2.12 4.20
C HIS A 34 8.11 -1.13 3.42
N ALA A 35 8.25 0.15 3.72
CA ALA A 35 7.56 1.24 3.05
C ALA A 35 8.45 1.86 1.98
N ASP A 36 7.96 1.92 0.75
CA ASP A 36 8.54 2.76 -0.30
C ASP A 36 7.85 4.12 -0.32
N TRP A 37 8.60 5.21 -0.49
CA TRP A 37 8.08 6.58 -0.34
C TRP A 37 8.23 7.36 -1.64
N GLY A 38 7.11 7.91 -2.13
CA GLY A 38 7.10 8.76 -3.32
C GLY A 38 7.44 10.22 -3.03
N CYS A 39 7.50 10.64 -1.76
CA CYS A 39 7.57 12.05 -1.37
C CYS A 39 8.79 12.77 -1.96
N GLY A 40 9.93 12.06 -2.10
CA GLY A 40 11.15 12.61 -2.71
C GLY A 40 11.01 12.91 -4.20
N ASP A 41 10.01 12.31 -4.86
CA ASP A 41 9.70 12.46 -6.29
C ASP A 41 8.38 13.25 -6.50
N GLY A 42 7.88 13.94 -5.47
CA GLY A 42 6.63 14.71 -5.54
C GLY A 42 5.35 13.86 -5.54
N VAL A 43 5.46 12.55 -5.30
CA VAL A 43 4.31 11.66 -5.16
C VAL A 43 3.97 11.49 -3.68
N HIS A 44 2.89 12.14 -3.23
CA HIS A 44 2.49 12.20 -1.80
C HIS A 44 1.80 10.92 -1.33
N LYS A 45 2.54 9.81 -1.38
CA LYS A 45 2.08 8.46 -1.08
C LYS A 45 3.23 7.58 -0.60
N ALA A 46 2.92 6.64 0.28
CA ALA A 46 3.78 5.50 0.59
C ALA A 46 3.16 4.20 0.06
N TRP A 47 4.00 3.22 -0.26
CA TRP A 47 3.60 1.90 -0.73
C TRP A 47 4.12 0.79 0.16
N PHE A 48 3.31 -0.26 0.32
CA PHE A 48 3.74 -1.52 0.89
C PHE A 48 3.28 -2.65 -0.03
N ILE A 49 4.14 -3.64 -0.24
CA ILE A 49 3.75 -4.90 -0.88
C ILE A 49 3.82 -5.98 0.18
N VAL A 50 2.69 -6.60 0.49
CA VAL A 50 2.56 -7.58 1.59
C VAL A 50 1.87 -8.84 1.12
N ASP A 51 2.25 -9.98 1.71
CA ASP A 51 1.58 -11.27 1.53
C ASP A 51 0.83 -11.60 2.83
N VAL A 52 -0.51 -11.52 2.81
CA VAL A 52 -1.36 -11.72 4.00
C VAL A 52 -2.61 -12.54 3.66
N GLY A 53 -3.38 -12.96 4.66
CA GLY A 53 -4.57 -13.79 4.49
C GLY A 53 -5.78 -13.06 3.91
N SER A 54 -5.89 -11.75 4.10
CA SER A 54 -7.07 -10.96 3.69
C SER A 54 -6.78 -9.47 3.45
N ARG A 55 -7.72 -8.80 2.78
CA ARG A 55 -7.72 -7.34 2.60
C ARG A 55 -7.79 -6.59 3.93
N GLU A 56 -8.54 -7.14 4.89
CA GLU A 56 -8.69 -6.62 6.26
C GLU A 56 -7.36 -6.67 7.02
N GLU A 57 -6.63 -7.78 6.88
CA GLU A 57 -5.31 -7.95 7.48
C GLU A 57 -4.29 -6.99 6.86
N ALA A 58 -4.31 -6.84 5.53
CA ALA A 58 -3.48 -5.85 4.82
C ALA A 58 -3.76 -4.42 5.31
N ARG A 59 -5.02 -4.08 5.60
CA ARG A 59 -5.39 -2.78 6.17
C ARG A 59 -4.98 -2.65 7.65
N GLY A 60 -5.02 -3.74 8.40
CA GLY A 60 -4.67 -3.79 9.83
C GLY A 60 -3.21 -3.43 10.12
N ILE A 61 -2.33 -3.68 9.15
CA ILE A 61 -0.91 -3.29 9.13
C ILE A 61 -0.73 -1.77 9.30
N LEU A 62 -1.64 -0.96 8.79
CA LEU A 62 -1.46 0.49 8.84
C LEU A 62 -1.76 1.08 10.23
N PRO A 63 -1.07 2.17 10.62
CA PRO A 63 -1.52 3.02 11.71
C PRO A 63 -2.98 3.46 11.50
N ALA A 64 -3.75 3.55 12.58
CA ALA A 64 -5.20 3.81 12.53
C ALA A 64 -5.57 5.04 11.67
N LEU A 65 -4.73 6.08 11.71
CA LEU A 65 -4.88 7.31 10.94
C LEU A 65 -4.99 7.09 9.43
N PHE A 66 -4.31 6.07 8.88
CA PHE A 66 -4.21 5.84 7.44
C PHE A 66 -5.15 4.75 6.93
N ARG A 67 -5.77 3.96 7.82
CA ARG A 67 -6.60 2.80 7.42
C ARG A 67 -7.79 3.15 6.55
N GLN A 68 -8.36 4.34 6.73
CA GLN A 68 -9.57 4.77 6.00
C GLN A 68 -9.26 5.37 4.64
N THR A 69 -8.09 6.00 4.48
CA THR A 69 -7.68 6.67 3.24
C THR A 69 -6.81 5.78 2.36
N ALA A 70 -6.26 4.70 2.90
CA ALA A 70 -5.42 3.79 2.15
C ALA A 70 -6.21 2.97 1.14
N ALA A 71 -5.64 2.79 -0.06
CA ALA A 71 -6.14 1.82 -1.02
C ALA A 71 -5.45 0.47 -0.76
N ILE A 72 -6.26 -0.58 -0.65
CA ILE A 72 -5.78 -1.96 -0.56
C ILE A 72 -6.08 -2.63 -1.90
N ILE A 73 -5.06 -3.03 -2.64
CA ILE A 73 -5.18 -3.50 -4.01
C ILE A 73 -4.68 -4.94 -4.07
N SER A 74 -5.52 -5.88 -4.50
CA SER A 74 -5.09 -7.26 -4.73
C SER A 74 -4.18 -7.30 -5.94
N LEU A 75 -3.02 -7.94 -5.81
CA LEU A 75 -2.07 -8.10 -6.90
C LEU A 75 -2.14 -9.50 -7.47
N GLN A 76 -2.19 -9.58 -8.79
CA GLN A 76 -2.03 -10.81 -9.55
C GLN A 76 -0.77 -10.69 -10.42
N ARG A 77 -0.02 -11.79 -10.51
CA ARG A 77 1.08 -11.92 -11.46
C ARG A 77 0.63 -12.85 -12.56
N PHE A 78 0.89 -12.45 -13.80
CA PHE A 78 0.68 -13.28 -14.97
C PHE A 78 2.04 -13.83 -15.41
N SER A 79 2.00 -15.05 -15.93
CA SER A 79 3.10 -15.78 -16.55
C SER A 79 2.80 -16.00 -18.02
N LEU A 80 3.79 -16.45 -18.79
CA LEU A 80 3.59 -16.79 -20.20
C LEU A 80 2.54 -17.91 -20.39
N ASP A 81 2.33 -18.74 -19.37
CA ASP A 81 1.33 -19.80 -19.39
C ASP A 81 -0.12 -19.26 -19.24
N ASP A 82 -0.30 -17.99 -18.87
CA ASP A 82 -1.61 -17.35 -18.69
C ASP A 82 -2.16 -16.67 -19.97
N ILE A 83 -1.38 -16.67 -21.07
CA ILE A 83 -1.66 -15.93 -22.31
C ILE A 83 -2.99 -16.35 -22.97
N ASP A 84 -3.39 -17.61 -22.81
CA ASP A 84 -4.61 -18.14 -23.44
C ASP A 84 -5.90 -17.90 -22.62
N GLY A 85 -5.82 -17.25 -21.44
CA GLY A 85 -6.93 -17.23 -20.46
C GLY A 85 -7.35 -15.87 -19.86
N THR A 86 -6.68 -14.75 -20.16
CA THR A 86 -6.96 -13.50 -19.44
C THR A 86 -8.11 -12.67 -20.04
N ARG A 87 -9.35 -12.91 -19.59
CA ARG A 87 -10.38 -11.86 -19.46
C ARG A 87 -10.52 -11.56 -17.97
N GLY A 88 -9.88 -10.49 -17.51
CA GLY A 88 -10.09 -9.98 -16.15
C GLY A 88 -11.55 -9.57 -16.00
N GLU A 89 -12.27 -10.20 -15.08
CA GLU A 89 -13.57 -9.73 -14.63
C GLU A 89 -13.37 -8.43 -13.86
N HIS A 90 -13.51 -7.30 -14.55
CA HIS A 90 -13.81 -6.03 -13.92
C HIS A 90 -15.29 -6.05 -13.57
N ALA A 91 -15.64 -6.09 -12.28
CA ALA A 91 -16.95 -5.68 -11.83
C ALA A 91 -17.02 -4.16 -11.96
N ASP A 92 -17.93 -3.67 -12.80
CA ASP A 92 -18.31 -2.26 -12.98
C ASP A 92 -18.93 -1.70 -11.69
#